data_AF-A0A0F8KQH6-F1
#
_entry.id   AF-A0A0F8KQH6-F1
#
_cell.length_a   1.000
_cell.length_b   1.000
_cell.length_c   1.000
_cell.angle_alpha   90.00
_cell.angle_beta   90.00
_cell.angle_gamma   90.00
#
_symmetry.space_group_name_H-M   'P 1'
#
loop_
_entity.id
_entity.type
_entity.pdbx_description
1 polymer ?
#
loop_
_entity_poly.entity_id
_entity_poly.type
_entity_poly.pdbx_seq_one_letter_code
_entity_poly.pdbx_strand_id
1 'polypeptide(L)'
;MDFYNFLLEPTFNKTLSEMGEIVLPVTGVLLGLVYTAHIYWLQGGFSKLEYTKSLLEDLLVADGKIILDLLIGASVISLFSIIESVSLISVIFYIFCLFFVTDLCKYTAEVGYIQTLFSTKFIPSNYGYFKTYIKKILNAGFKGWAKPLLFGFLVVFYPLIASYDSISSGVFTLNNNSIIIFMLTSTLLSFIQVKSLLTEAFKFRKDIEKRLEKQKDNINQSSNQESNWEESKRRLESKIVLECLESIGIILDSQDHELISRGSWTSRNLSSKPILNGNPIIDKNGSCHLNLIIPYLEDDSKTRAFIFLWTKEIFELLASSKTEIYDYAVSFFRKENDLSRTHFALIRANRKTIIKLMNKSKSTNEFIKNITGKYLAESIDKF
;
A
#
# COMPACT_ATOMS: atom_id res chain seq x y z
N MET A 1 0.94 -47.04 -17.96
CA MET A 1 0.00 -46.27 -17.13
C MET A 1 0.13 -44.83 -17.59
N ASP A 2 -0.89 -44.27 -18.23
CA ASP A 2 -0.81 -42.91 -18.77
C ASP A 2 -0.66 -41.90 -17.63
N PHE A 3 0.20 -40.90 -17.81
CA PHE A 3 0.47 -39.84 -16.82
C PHE A 3 -0.81 -39.19 -16.27
N TYR A 4 -1.85 -39.13 -17.10
CA TYR A 4 -3.17 -38.65 -16.74
C TYR A 4 -3.89 -39.54 -15.72
N ASN A 5 -3.77 -40.87 -15.83
CA ASN A 5 -4.36 -41.82 -14.89
C ASN A 5 -3.63 -41.81 -13.55
N PHE A 6 -2.31 -41.60 -13.55
CA PHE A 6 -1.53 -41.45 -12.31
C PHE A 6 -1.89 -40.18 -11.53
N LEU A 7 -2.28 -39.09 -12.21
CA LEU A 7 -2.70 -37.84 -11.57
C LEU A 7 -4.11 -37.91 -10.96
N LEU A 8 -4.97 -38.81 -11.45
CA LEU A 8 -6.34 -38.96 -10.96
C LEU A 8 -6.46 -40.08 -9.92
N GLU A 9 -5.72 -41.18 -10.09
CA GLU A 9 -5.72 -42.34 -9.19
C GLU A 9 -4.27 -42.80 -8.94
N PRO A 10 -3.50 -42.11 -8.09
CA PRO A 10 -2.15 -42.53 -7.77
C PRO A 10 -2.17 -43.80 -6.92
N THR A 11 -1.73 -44.90 -7.49
CA THR A 11 -1.53 -46.17 -6.78
C THR A 11 -0.07 -46.32 -6.37
N PHE A 12 0.20 -46.50 -5.08
CA PHE A 12 1.54 -46.71 -4.56
C PHE A 12 1.73 -48.18 -4.17
N ASN A 13 2.83 -48.80 -4.61
CA ASN A 13 3.18 -50.18 -4.26
C ASN A 13 3.75 -50.35 -2.84
N LYS A 14 3.88 -49.27 -2.07
CA LYS A 14 4.42 -49.29 -0.71
C LYS A 14 3.31 -49.18 0.32
N THR A 15 3.50 -49.85 1.45
CA THR A 15 2.59 -49.75 2.59
C THR A 15 2.65 -48.37 3.23
N LEU A 16 1.62 -48.02 4.02
CA LEU A 16 1.55 -46.74 4.72
C LEU A 16 2.70 -46.61 5.74
N SER A 17 3.02 -47.70 6.44
CA SER A 17 4.15 -47.76 7.39
C SER A 17 5.50 -47.53 6.68
N GLU A 18 5.77 -48.22 5.56
CA GLU A 18 7.00 -48.03 4.78
C GLU A 18 7.17 -46.58 4.29
N MET A 19 6.07 -45.92 3.91
CA MET A 19 6.12 -44.51 3.52
C MET A 19 6.39 -43.60 4.72
N GLY A 20 5.79 -43.88 5.87
CA GLY A 20 6.06 -43.14 7.12
C GLY A 20 7.53 -43.22 7.54
N GLU A 21 8.13 -44.41 7.48
CA GLU A 21 9.55 -44.63 7.78
C GLU A 21 10.50 -43.86 6.85
N ILE A 22 10.11 -43.64 5.60
CA ILE A 22 10.91 -42.90 4.62
C ILE A 22 10.75 -41.39 4.80
N VAL A 23 9.52 -40.92 5.00
CA VAL A 23 9.22 -39.48 5.03
C VAL A 23 9.62 -38.83 6.36
N LEU A 24 9.52 -39.56 7.48
CA LEU A 24 9.82 -39.03 8.81
C LEU A 24 11.27 -38.54 8.97
N PRO A 25 12.32 -39.29 8.56
CA PRO A 25 13.69 -38.78 8.61
C PRO A 25 13.92 -37.59 7.66
N VAL A 26 13.34 -37.62 6.47
CA VAL A 26 13.50 -36.56 5.46
C VAL A 26 12.91 -35.24 5.95
N THR A 27 11.70 -35.28 6.48
CA THR A 27 11.02 -34.12 7.07
C THR A 27 11.77 -33.59 8.29
N GLY A 28 12.32 -34.46 9.13
CA GLY A 28 13.19 -34.08 10.26
C GLY A 28 14.46 -33.32 9.82
N VAL A 29 15.16 -33.81 8.78
CA VAL A 29 16.35 -33.13 8.23
C VAL A 29 15.98 -31.77 7.65
N LEU A 30 14.90 -31.69 6.87
CA LEU A 30 14.42 -30.42 6.29
C LEU A 30 14.03 -29.41 7.37
N LEU A 31 13.39 -29.87 8.44
CA LEU A 31 13.03 -29.02 9.58
C LEU A 31 14.27 -28.44 10.25
N GLY A 32 15.33 -29.25 10.44
CA GLY A 32 16.63 -28.76 10.91
C GLY A 32 17.26 -27.70 9.99
N LEU A 33 17.18 -27.89 8.67
CA LEU A 33 17.67 -26.90 7.69
C LEU A 33 16.87 -25.60 7.74
N VAL A 34 15.54 -25.67 7.88
CA VAL A 34 14.66 -24.49 8.00
C VAL A 34 15.00 -23.69 9.24
N TYR A 35 15.12 -24.35 10.40
CA TYR A 35 15.51 -23.70 11.65
C TYR A 35 16.89 -23.03 11.55
N THR A 36 17.87 -23.73 10.97
CA THR A 36 19.22 -23.18 10.76
C THR A 36 19.19 -21.94 9.86
N ALA A 37 18.42 -21.99 8.76
CA ALA A 37 18.25 -20.85 7.86
C ALA A 37 17.57 -19.65 8.57
N HIS A 38 16.54 -19.89 9.37
CA HIS A 38 15.87 -18.85 10.14
C HIS A 38 16.80 -18.18 11.16
N ILE A 39 17.57 -18.97 11.91
CA ILE A 39 18.54 -18.46 12.89
C ILE A 39 19.61 -17.61 12.20
N TYR A 40 20.17 -18.11 11.09
CA TYR A 40 21.16 -17.36 10.31
C TYR A 40 20.61 -16.00 9.86
N TRP A 41 19.37 -15.96 9.41
CA TRP A 41 18.72 -14.71 8.98
C TRP A 41 18.43 -13.74 10.13
N LEU A 42 17.89 -14.24 11.25
CA LEU A 42 17.60 -13.43 12.43
C LEU A 42 18.88 -12.82 13.01
N GLN A 43 20.01 -13.54 12.97
CA GLN A 43 21.29 -13.08 13.51
C GLN A 43 22.07 -12.16 12.56
N GLY A 44 22.05 -12.40 11.24
CA GLY A 44 22.91 -11.71 10.28
C GLY A 44 22.23 -10.73 9.31
N GLY A 45 20.91 -10.85 9.11
CA GLY A 45 20.20 -10.19 8.00
C GLY A 45 19.71 -8.76 8.26
N PHE A 46 19.47 -8.40 9.53
CA PHE A 46 18.70 -7.20 9.88
C PHE A 46 19.50 -6.02 10.45
N SER A 47 20.83 -6.08 10.46
CA SER A 47 21.68 -5.05 11.06
C SER A 47 21.75 -3.73 10.25
N LYS A 48 21.17 -3.66 9.05
CA LYS A 48 21.33 -2.51 8.13
C LYS A 48 20.06 -1.74 7.76
N LEU A 49 18.89 -2.08 8.31
CA LEU A 49 17.62 -1.39 7.99
C LEU A 49 16.82 -1.16 9.28
N GLU A 50 16.65 0.08 9.73
CA GLU A 50 15.83 0.37 10.91
C GLU A 50 14.32 0.38 10.61
N TYR A 51 13.92 0.85 9.41
CA TYR A 51 12.52 1.16 9.12
C TYR A 51 11.77 0.08 8.30
N THR A 52 12.49 -0.74 7.52
CA THR A 52 11.91 -1.84 6.71
C THR A 52 12.01 -3.21 7.36
N LYS A 53 12.68 -3.27 8.51
CA LYS A 53 13.02 -4.51 9.20
C LYS A 53 11.78 -5.26 9.67
N SER A 54 10.84 -4.59 10.35
CA SER A 54 9.62 -5.24 10.84
C SER A 54 8.76 -5.85 9.72
N LEU A 55 8.59 -5.13 8.62
CA LEU A 55 7.81 -5.58 7.46
C LEU A 55 8.40 -6.81 6.75
N LEU A 56 9.74 -6.84 6.62
CA LEU A 56 10.43 -7.96 6.01
C LEU A 56 10.50 -9.15 6.99
N GLU A 57 10.65 -8.89 8.28
CA GLU A 57 10.55 -9.89 9.36
C GLU A 57 9.19 -10.56 9.35
N ASP A 58 8.09 -9.79 9.35
CA ASP A 58 6.72 -10.32 9.39
C ASP A 58 6.42 -11.22 8.18
N LEU A 59 6.88 -10.84 6.98
CA LEU A 59 6.71 -11.67 5.78
C LEU A 59 7.56 -12.94 5.81
N LEU A 60 8.81 -12.84 6.24
CA LEU A 60 9.71 -13.99 6.33
C LEU A 60 9.25 -14.98 7.40
N VAL A 61 8.77 -14.47 8.53
CA VAL A 61 8.15 -15.28 9.58
C VAL A 61 6.89 -15.95 9.03
N ALA A 62 6.06 -15.25 8.26
CA ALA A 62 4.87 -15.84 7.64
C ALA A 62 5.22 -16.94 6.61
N ASP A 63 6.20 -16.73 5.74
CA ASP A 63 6.63 -17.74 4.75
C ASP A 63 7.33 -18.93 5.42
N GLY A 64 8.15 -18.64 6.43
CA GLY A 64 8.80 -19.63 7.28
C GLY A 64 7.80 -20.51 8.03
N LYS A 65 6.73 -19.89 8.56
CA LYS A 65 5.66 -20.60 9.24
C LYS A 65 4.95 -21.59 8.32
N ILE A 66 4.67 -21.21 7.08
CA ILE A 66 4.07 -22.13 6.07
C ILE A 66 4.96 -23.37 5.88
N ILE A 67 6.27 -23.20 5.75
CA ILE A 67 7.20 -24.33 5.57
C ILE A 67 7.26 -25.20 6.82
N LEU A 68 7.28 -24.57 8.00
CA LEU A 68 7.26 -25.29 9.28
C LEU A 68 5.96 -26.08 9.43
N ASP A 69 4.82 -25.51 9.08
CA ASP A 69 3.52 -26.19 9.14
C ASP A 69 3.53 -27.42 8.20
N LEU A 70 4.00 -27.28 6.96
CA LEU A 70 4.12 -28.39 6.01
C LEU A 70 4.99 -29.53 6.54
N LEU A 71 6.15 -29.19 7.12
CA LEU A 71 7.08 -30.17 7.67
C LEU A 71 6.56 -30.82 8.94
N ILE A 72 5.97 -30.06 9.85
CA ILE A 72 5.35 -30.59 11.08
C ILE A 72 4.17 -31.49 10.72
N GLY A 73 3.30 -31.06 9.80
CA GLY A 73 2.18 -31.84 9.31
C GLY A 73 2.63 -33.17 8.70
N ALA A 74 3.63 -33.13 7.81
CA ALA A 74 4.21 -34.33 7.20
C ALA A 74 4.88 -35.25 8.24
N SER A 75 5.65 -34.71 9.19
CA SER A 75 6.31 -35.48 10.25
C SER A 75 5.31 -36.17 11.17
N VAL A 76 4.31 -35.44 11.67
CA VAL A 76 3.30 -35.99 12.58
C VAL A 76 2.48 -37.06 11.87
N ILE A 77 2.01 -36.79 10.65
CA ILE A 77 1.26 -37.77 9.87
C ILE A 77 2.12 -38.99 9.52
N SER A 78 3.42 -38.82 9.24
CA SER A 78 4.36 -39.93 9.01
C SER A 78 4.55 -40.78 10.27
N LEU A 79 4.64 -40.16 11.44
CA LEU A 79 4.76 -40.87 12.72
C LEU A 79 3.52 -41.75 13.00
N PHE A 80 2.32 -41.20 12.80
CA PHE A 80 1.09 -41.96 12.97
C PHE A 80 0.83 -42.98 11.85
N SER A 81 1.46 -42.79 10.67
CA SER A 81 1.44 -43.74 9.57
C SER A 81 2.20 -45.03 9.89
N ILE A 82 3.26 -44.97 10.72
CA ILE A 82 3.97 -46.16 11.25
C ILE A 82 3.07 -46.98 12.18
N ILE A 83 2.14 -46.32 12.89
CA ILE A 83 1.16 -46.96 13.78
C ILE A 83 -0.05 -47.49 12.99
N GLU A 84 -0.14 -47.20 11.69
CA GLU A 84 -1.19 -47.61 10.76
C GLU A 84 -2.63 -47.21 11.17
N SER A 85 -2.77 -46.16 11.99
CA SER A 85 -4.09 -45.69 12.46
C SER A 85 -4.69 -44.62 11.56
N VAL A 86 -5.42 -45.05 10.52
CA VAL A 86 -6.05 -44.17 9.51
C VAL A 86 -7.04 -43.17 10.12
N SER A 87 -7.78 -43.58 11.16
CA SER A 87 -8.76 -42.72 11.84
C SER A 87 -8.10 -41.57 12.61
N LEU A 88 -7.02 -41.85 13.34
CA LEU A 88 -6.23 -40.82 14.03
C LEU A 88 -5.54 -39.89 13.03
N ILE A 89 -4.97 -40.43 11.95
CA ILE A 89 -4.35 -39.63 10.88
C ILE A 89 -5.36 -38.66 10.28
N SER A 90 -6.60 -39.11 10.04
CA SER A 90 -7.66 -38.27 9.49
C SER A 90 -7.98 -37.09 10.39
N VAL A 91 -8.12 -37.31 11.71
CA VAL A 91 -8.37 -36.22 12.69
C VAL A 91 -7.22 -35.21 12.69
N ILE A 92 -5.98 -35.70 12.73
CA ILE A 92 -4.78 -34.86 12.73
C ILE A 92 -4.70 -34.04 11.44
N PHE A 93 -5.01 -34.65 10.30
CA PHE A 93 -5.02 -33.96 9.01
C PHE A 93 -6.03 -32.81 8.97
N TYR A 94 -7.27 -32.98 9.45
CA TYR A 94 -8.24 -31.89 9.46
C TYR A 94 -7.84 -30.74 10.40
N ILE A 95 -7.28 -31.06 11.56
CA ILE A 95 -6.72 -30.05 12.47
C ILE A 95 -5.60 -29.28 11.78
N PHE A 96 -4.69 -29.99 11.11
CA PHE A 96 -3.63 -29.39 10.32
C PHE A 96 -4.19 -28.46 9.23
N CYS A 97 -5.20 -28.89 8.46
CA CYS A 97 -5.80 -28.07 7.39
C CYS A 97 -6.37 -26.75 7.91
N LEU A 98 -7.02 -26.74 9.09
CA LEU A 98 -7.56 -25.52 9.69
C LEU A 98 -6.44 -24.51 10.00
N PHE A 99 -5.37 -24.97 10.65
CA PHE A 99 -4.24 -24.10 10.97
C PHE A 99 -3.53 -23.62 9.70
N PHE A 100 -3.26 -24.54 8.78
CA PHE A 100 -2.56 -24.27 7.53
C PHE A 100 -3.28 -23.23 6.67
N VAL A 101 -4.60 -23.36 6.48
CA VAL A 101 -5.40 -22.38 5.73
C VAL A 101 -5.38 -21.01 6.42
N THR A 102 -5.44 -20.98 7.74
CA THR A 102 -5.39 -19.72 8.51
C THR A 102 -4.05 -19.01 8.28
N ASP A 103 -2.95 -19.74 8.25
CA ASP A 103 -1.63 -19.18 8.05
C ASP A 103 -1.35 -18.79 6.58
N LEU A 104 -1.95 -19.50 5.60
CA LEU A 104 -2.00 -19.04 4.20
C LEU A 104 -2.76 -17.70 4.05
N CYS A 105 -3.86 -17.50 4.79
CA CYS A 105 -4.60 -16.24 4.83
C CYS A 105 -3.78 -15.10 5.47
N LYS A 106 -2.99 -15.38 6.50
CA LYS A 106 -2.09 -14.37 7.09
C LYS A 106 -0.97 -13.99 6.13
N TYR A 107 -0.33 -14.97 5.49
CA TYR A 107 0.69 -14.70 4.48
C TYR A 107 0.17 -13.82 3.34
N THR A 108 -1.02 -14.11 2.82
CA THR A 108 -1.65 -13.27 1.77
C THR A 108 -1.98 -11.86 2.27
N ALA A 109 -2.39 -11.72 3.53
CA ALA A 109 -2.62 -10.40 4.13
C ALA A 109 -1.33 -9.57 4.21
N GLU A 110 -0.20 -10.17 4.57
CA GLU A 110 1.10 -9.47 4.64
C GLU A 110 1.63 -9.10 3.25
N VAL A 111 1.54 -10.00 2.27
CA VAL A 111 1.86 -9.68 0.87
C VAL A 111 0.99 -8.53 0.35
N GLY A 112 -0.31 -8.55 0.68
CA GLY A 112 -1.24 -7.49 0.35
C GLY A 112 -0.91 -6.17 1.04
N TYR A 113 -0.47 -6.20 2.30
CA TYR A 113 -0.05 -5.02 3.03
C TYR A 113 1.18 -4.35 2.38
N ILE A 114 2.18 -5.14 2.01
CA ILE A 114 3.36 -4.64 1.30
C ILE A 114 2.96 -4.02 -0.05
N GLN A 115 2.05 -4.65 -0.79
CA GLN A 115 1.56 -4.08 -2.04
C GLN A 115 0.79 -2.77 -1.84
N THR A 116 0.03 -2.65 -0.75
CA THR A 116 -0.68 -1.39 -0.43
C THR A 116 0.26 -0.25 -0.06
N LEU A 117 1.39 -0.53 0.60
CA LEU A 117 2.40 0.50 0.91
C LEU A 117 3.02 1.11 -0.35
N PHE A 118 3.13 0.33 -1.43
CA PHE A 118 3.71 0.77 -2.70
C PHE A 118 2.66 1.12 -3.77
N SER A 119 1.37 1.20 -3.42
CA SER A 119 0.26 1.44 -4.34
C SER A 119 -0.58 2.63 -3.89
N THR A 120 -1.28 3.27 -4.83
CA THR A 120 -2.29 4.31 -4.54
C THR A 120 -3.59 3.74 -3.93
N LYS A 121 -3.67 2.41 -3.72
CA LYS A 121 -4.83 1.75 -3.13
C LYS A 121 -4.92 2.05 -1.63
N PHE A 122 -5.73 3.06 -1.31
CA PHE A 122 -6.01 3.55 0.03
C PHE A 122 -6.77 2.52 0.89
N ILE A 123 -6.33 2.32 2.13
CA ILE A 123 -7.13 1.68 3.18
C ILE A 123 -7.59 2.81 4.12
N PRO A 124 -8.90 3.11 4.21
CA PRO A 124 -9.40 4.14 5.11
C PRO A 124 -9.10 3.82 6.56
N SER A 125 -8.65 4.81 7.33
CA SER A 125 -8.39 4.71 8.77
C SER A 125 -9.63 4.36 9.60
N ASN A 126 -10.83 4.57 9.04
CA ASN A 126 -12.12 4.27 9.68
C ASN A 126 -12.55 2.79 9.54
N TYR A 127 -11.72 1.90 8.98
CA TYR A 127 -12.05 0.48 8.87
C TYR A 127 -11.75 -0.26 10.18
N GLY A 128 -12.75 -1.01 10.68
CA GLY A 128 -12.56 -1.94 11.79
C GLY A 128 -11.60 -3.09 11.43
N TYR A 129 -10.99 -3.71 12.44
CA TYR A 129 -9.92 -4.71 12.31
C TYR A 129 -10.18 -5.77 11.22
N PHE A 130 -11.39 -6.37 11.23
CA PHE A 130 -11.77 -7.41 10.27
C PHE A 130 -11.89 -6.90 8.81
N LYS A 131 -12.47 -5.70 8.61
CA LYS A 131 -12.60 -5.11 7.27
C LYS A 131 -11.24 -4.72 6.70
N THR A 132 -10.34 -4.23 7.55
CA THR A 132 -8.95 -3.94 7.20
C THR A 132 -8.22 -5.21 6.78
N TYR A 133 -8.39 -6.31 7.52
CA TYR A 133 -7.80 -7.61 7.20
C TYR A 133 -8.25 -8.14 5.83
N ILE A 134 -9.56 -8.17 5.57
CA ILE A 134 -10.11 -8.59 4.26
C ILE A 134 -9.58 -7.70 3.13
N LYS A 135 -9.51 -6.39 3.35
CA LYS A 135 -9.04 -5.46 2.31
C LYS A 135 -7.56 -5.65 2.00
N LYS A 136 -6.72 -5.93 3.01
CA LYS A 136 -5.31 -6.30 2.80
C LYS A 136 -5.19 -7.54 1.93
N ILE A 137 -5.94 -8.60 2.26
CA ILE A 137 -5.97 -9.84 1.48
C ILE A 137 -6.39 -9.61 0.02
N LEU A 138 -7.44 -8.82 -0.21
CA LEU A 138 -7.91 -8.49 -1.57
C LEU A 138 -6.89 -7.65 -2.35
N ASN A 139 -6.12 -6.82 -1.67
CA ASN A 139 -5.13 -5.96 -2.29
C ASN A 139 -3.86 -6.70 -2.74
N ALA A 140 -3.64 -7.94 -2.30
CA ALA A 140 -2.53 -8.80 -2.74
C ALA A 140 -2.56 -9.13 -4.25
N GLY A 141 -3.72 -8.96 -4.89
CA GLY A 141 -3.92 -9.20 -6.32
C GLY A 141 -3.68 -10.65 -6.75
N PHE A 142 -3.85 -10.93 -8.05
CA PHE A 142 -3.74 -12.30 -8.59
C PHE A 142 -2.38 -12.95 -8.29
N LYS A 143 -1.27 -12.18 -8.37
CA LYS A 143 0.08 -12.70 -8.12
C LYS A 143 0.32 -13.05 -6.65
N GLY A 144 -0.26 -12.30 -5.70
CA GLY A 144 -0.12 -12.59 -4.27
C GLY A 144 -0.90 -13.85 -3.85
N TRP A 145 -1.95 -14.20 -4.60
CA TRP A 145 -2.77 -15.38 -4.35
C TRP A 145 -2.26 -16.65 -5.02
N ALA A 146 -1.45 -16.56 -6.07
CA ALA A 146 -1.03 -17.71 -6.87
C ALA A 146 -0.33 -18.82 -6.03
N LYS A 147 0.65 -18.45 -5.20
CA LYS A 147 1.39 -19.39 -4.33
C LYS A 147 0.48 -20.01 -3.23
N PRO A 148 -0.27 -19.21 -2.43
CA PRO A 148 -1.20 -19.77 -1.44
C PRO A 148 -2.29 -20.66 -2.04
N LEU A 149 -2.86 -20.29 -3.20
CA LEU A 149 -3.87 -21.12 -3.87
C LEU A 149 -3.28 -22.45 -4.35
N LEU A 150 -2.07 -22.41 -4.91
CA LEU A 150 -1.36 -23.63 -5.32
C LEU A 150 -1.12 -24.56 -4.13
N PHE A 151 -0.68 -24.02 -2.98
CA PHE A 151 -0.42 -24.82 -1.79
C PHE A 151 -1.70 -25.35 -1.16
N GLY A 152 -2.72 -24.51 -1.02
CA GLY A 152 -4.04 -24.95 -0.56
C GLY A 152 -4.61 -26.06 -1.45
N PHE A 153 -4.48 -25.92 -2.77
CA PHE A 153 -4.92 -26.95 -3.70
C PHE A 153 -4.16 -28.26 -3.54
N LEU A 154 -2.82 -28.23 -3.59
CA LEU A 154 -2.00 -29.44 -3.58
C LEU A 154 -1.96 -30.16 -2.22
N VAL A 155 -2.04 -29.43 -1.11
CA VAL A 155 -1.86 -29.97 0.24
C VAL A 155 -3.18 -30.30 0.92
N VAL A 156 -4.24 -29.53 0.63
CA VAL A 156 -5.56 -29.72 1.26
C VAL A 156 -6.53 -30.39 0.30
N PHE A 157 -6.79 -29.75 -0.85
CA PHE A 157 -7.84 -30.25 -1.75
C PHE A 157 -7.45 -31.53 -2.48
N TYR A 158 -6.20 -31.69 -2.90
CA TYR A 158 -5.77 -32.85 -3.68
C TYR A 158 -5.84 -34.17 -2.88
N PRO A 159 -5.36 -34.25 -1.61
CA PRO A 159 -5.62 -35.42 -0.77
C PRO A 159 -7.11 -35.68 -0.53
N LEU A 160 -7.92 -34.64 -0.34
CA LEU A 160 -9.37 -34.79 -0.14
C LEU A 160 -10.09 -35.34 -1.36
N ILE A 161 -9.74 -34.86 -2.57
CA ILE A 161 -10.28 -35.36 -3.84
C ILE A 161 -9.88 -36.83 -4.04
N ALA A 162 -8.62 -37.18 -3.76
CA ALA A 162 -8.15 -38.56 -3.84
C ALA A 162 -8.81 -39.51 -2.81
N SER A 163 -9.50 -38.95 -1.80
CA SER A 163 -10.24 -39.70 -0.79
C SER A 163 -11.75 -39.78 -1.06
N TYR A 164 -12.23 -39.18 -2.16
CA TYR A 164 -13.66 -38.99 -2.42
C TYR A 164 -14.48 -40.29 -2.39
N ASP A 165 -13.95 -41.39 -2.93
CA ASP A 165 -14.64 -42.69 -2.94
C ASP A 165 -14.89 -43.25 -1.53
N SER A 166 -13.97 -43.01 -0.59
CA SER A 166 -14.13 -43.44 0.80
C SER A 166 -15.09 -42.56 1.61
N ILE A 167 -15.30 -41.31 1.20
CA ILE A 167 -16.22 -40.35 1.85
C ILE A 167 -17.69 -40.74 1.61
N SER A 168 -17.97 -41.48 0.53
CA SER A 168 -19.31 -42.01 0.21
C SER A 168 -19.87 -42.96 1.29
N SER A 169 -19.01 -43.48 2.19
CA SER A 169 -19.37 -44.39 3.27
C SER A 169 -19.89 -43.70 4.56
N GLY A 170 -19.96 -42.36 4.58
CA GLY A 170 -20.48 -41.59 5.71
C GLY A 170 -19.48 -41.38 6.86
N VAL A 171 -18.26 -41.90 6.74
CA VAL A 171 -17.16 -41.68 7.68
C VAL A 171 -16.13 -40.76 7.02
N PHE A 172 -15.79 -39.63 7.66
CA PHE A 172 -14.75 -38.69 7.21
C PHE A 172 -13.34 -39.27 7.41
N THR A 173 -13.05 -40.43 6.83
CA THR A 173 -11.74 -41.09 6.87
C THR A 173 -11.00 -40.90 5.56
N LEU A 174 -9.71 -40.60 5.67
CA LEU A 174 -8.79 -40.54 4.54
C LEU A 174 -8.45 -41.95 4.04
N ASN A 175 -8.32 -42.12 2.72
CA ASN A 175 -7.76 -43.34 2.14
C ASN A 175 -6.22 -43.36 2.30
N ASN A 176 -5.60 -44.54 2.41
CA ASN A 176 -4.14 -44.70 2.50
C ASN A 176 -3.41 -43.96 1.37
N ASN A 177 -3.93 -44.01 0.14
CA ASN A 177 -3.36 -43.27 -1.00
C ASN A 177 -3.40 -41.76 -0.77
N SER A 178 -4.49 -41.21 -0.21
CA SER A 178 -4.59 -39.78 0.09
C SER A 178 -3.59 -39.31 1.14
N ILE A 179 -3.32 -40.15 2.15
CA ILE A 179 -2.32 -39.88 3.19
C ILE A 179 -0.91 -39.87 2.58
N ILE A 180 -0.61 -40.84 1.70
CA ILE A 180 0.68 -40.90 0.99
C ILE A 180 0.86 -39.68 0.08
N ILE A 181 -0.17 -39.28 -0.66
CA ILE A 181 -0.15 -38.06 -1.47
C ILE A 181 0.17 -36.84 -0.61
N PHE A 182 -0.50 -36.68 0.53
CA PHE A 182 -0.24 -35.56 1.44
C PHE A 182 1.22 -35.56 1.92
N MET A 183 1.75 -36.70 2.36
CA MET A 183 3.13 -36.81 2.85
C MET A 183 4.13 -36.42 1.76
N LEU A 184 3.96 -36.93 0.54
CA LEU A 184 4.86 -36.65 -0.59
C LEU A 184 4.75 -35.20 -1.06
N THR A 185 3.54 -34.68 -1.25
CA THR A 185 3.32 -33.30 -1.72
C THR A 185 3.84 -32.28 -0.70
N SER A 186 3.55 -32.48 0.59
CA SER A 186 4.03 -31.59 1.66
C SER A 186 5.55 -31.60 1.75
N THR A 187 6.18 -32.77 1.65
CA THR A 187 7.65 -32.89 1.69
C THR A 187 8.31 -32.28 0.46
N LEU A 188 7.75 -32.50 -0.73
CA LEU A 188 8.27 -31.95 -1.99
C LEU A 188 8.14 -30.42 -2.02
N LEU A 189 6.99 -29.87 -1.64
CA LEU A 189 6.78 -28.42 -1.57
C LEU A 189 7.72 -27.79 -0.54
N SER A 190 7.87 -28.41 0.63
CA SER A 190 8.82 -27.97 1.64
C SER A 190 10.25 -27.94 1.09
N PHE A 191 10.70 -28.98 0.40
CA PHE A 191 12.02 -29.03 -0.21
C PHE A 191 12.25 -27.89 -1.22
N ILE A 192 11.28 -27.67 -2.12
CA ILE A 192 11.35 -26.59 -3.12
C ILE A 192 11.43 -25.23 -2.42
N GLN A 193 10.61 -25.03 -1.38
CA GLN A 193 10.59 -23.79 -0.62
C GLN A 193 11.86 -23.57 0.19
N VAL A 194 12.43 -24.59 0.84
CA VAL A 194 13.70 -24.44 1.57
C VAL A 194 14.81 -23.97 0.62
N LYS A 195 14.85 -24.54 -0.59
CA LYS A 195 15.79 -24.11 -1.62
C LYS A 195 15.54 -22.66 -2.06
N SER A 196 14.28 -22.28 -2.25
CA SER A 196 13.93 -20.93 -2.73
C SER A 196 13.99 -19.86 -1.65
N LEU A 197 13.81 -20.21 -0.37
CA LEU A 197 13.63 -19.28 0.74
C LEU A 197 14.76 -18.25 0.82
N LEU A 198 16.01 -18.71 0.80
CA LEU A 198 17.19 -17.84 0.81
C LEU A 198 17.27 -16.94 -0.42
N THR A 199 16.95 -17.47 -1.60
CA THR A 199 17.08 -16.74 -2.87
C THR A 199 15.95 -15.74 -3.08
N GLU A 200 14.73 -16.11 -2.70
CA GLU A 200 13.53 -15.28 -2.75
C GLU A 200 13.58 -14.19 -1.70
N ALA A 201 14.00 -14.49 -0.46
CA ALA A 201 14.22 -13.48 0.58
C ALA A 201 15.20 -12.41 0.12
N PHE A 202 16.32 -12.82 -0.49
CA PHE A 202 17.33 -11.87 -1.00
C PHE A 202 16.81 -11.05 -2.21
N LYS A 203 16.11 -11.68 -3.16
CA LYS A 203 15.49 -10.96 -4.29
C LYS A 203 14.43 -9.98 -3.81
N PHE A 204 13.56 -10.41 -2.91
CA PHE A 204 12.47 -9.60 -2.37
C PHE A 204 13.00 -8.41 -1.58
N ARG A 205 14.05 -8.61 -0.78
CA ARG A 205 14.82 -7.53 -0.16
C ARG A 205 15.32 -6.52 -1.19
N LYS A 206 16.03 -6.99 -2.23
CA LYS A 206 16.58 -6.12 -3.29
C LYS A 206 15.49 -5.37 -4.05
N ASP A 207 14.35 -6.00 -4.28
CA ASP A 207 13.21 -5.37 -4.95
C ASP A 207 12.52 -4.33 -4.07
N ILE A 208 12.40 -4.57 -2.77
CA ILE A 208 11.93 -3.56 -1.81
C ILE A 208 12.91 -2.40 -1.72
N GLU A 209 14.21 -2.65 -1.58
CA GLU A 209 15.25 -1.60 -1.56
C GLU A 209 15.17 -0.75 -2.83
N LYS A 210 15.11 -1.37 -4.02
CA LYS A 210 14.93 -0.65 -5.29
C LYS A 210 13.62 0.13 -5.39
N ARG A 211 12.53 -0.39 -4.82
CA ARG A 211 11.23 0.31 -4.82
C ARG A 211 11.21 1.47 -3.84
N LEU A 212 11.88 1.33 -2.70
CA LEU A 212 12.10 2.40 -1.73
C LEU A 212 13.05 3.45 -2.25
N GLU A 213 14.11 3.06 -2.95
CA GLU A 213 14.99 3.98 -3.68
C GLU A 213 14.19 4.70 -4.77
N LYS A 214 13.37 4.01 -5.57
CA LYS A 214 12.50 4.67 -6.56
C LYS A 214 11.41 5.55 -5.94
N GLN A 215 10.84 5.17 -4.79
CA GLN A 215 9.91 6.02 -4.07
C GLN A 215 10.64 7.21 -3.45
N LYS A 216 11.82 7.01 -2.86
CA LYS A 216 12.69 8.10 -2.42
C LYS A 216 13.10 8.95 -3.59
N ASP A 217 13.41 8.42 -4.77
CA ASP A 217 13.80 9.16 -5.97
C ASP A 217 12.61 9.86 -6.62
N ASN A 218 11.38 9.34 -6.49
CA ASN A 218 10.16 10.02 -6.93
C ASN A 218 9.71 11.07 -5.91
N ILE A 219 9.84 10.79 -4.62
CA ILE A 219 9.63 11.74 -3.52
C ILE A 219 10.68 12.83 -3.68
N ASN A 220 11.96 12.50 -3.81
CA ASN A 220 13.09 13.36 -4.12
C ASN A 220 13.04 13.96 -5.53
N GLN A 221 12.31 13.45 -6.52
CA GLN A 221 12.04 14.20 -7.75
C GLN A 221 10.89 15.20 -7.56
N SER A 222 10.05 14.97 -6.56
CA SER A 222 9.08 15.94 -6.04
C SER A 222 9.60 16.81 -4.88
N SER A 223 10.73 16.47 -4.25
CA SER A 223 11.22 17.04 -2.99
C SER A 223 12.74 17.30 -2.95
N ASN A 224 13.52 16.93 -3.97
CA ASN A 224 14.88 17.45 -4.21
C ASN A 224 14.75 18.81 -4.86
N GLN A 225 14.36 19.75 -4.02
CA GLN A 225 15.43 20.57 -3.51
C GLN A 225 15.39 20.50 -1.98
N GLU A 226 16.15 19.56 -1.40
CA GLU A 226 16.71 19.72 -0.05
C GLU A 226 17.69 20.89 -0.09
N SER A 227 17.18 22.09 -0.29
CA SER A 227 17.88 23.31 0.03
C SER A 227 17.28 23.74 1.35
N ASN A 228 18.01 23.58 2.44
CA ASN A 228 17.66 24.18 3.72
C ASN A 228 17.79 25.70 3.57
N TRP A 229 16.73 26.37 3.13
CA TRP A 229 16.79 27.80 2.84
C TRP A 229 17.03 28.58 4.13
N GLU A 230 18.14 29.33 4.14
CA GLU A 230 18.43 30.29 5.19
C GLU A 230 17.25 31.25 5.38
N GLU A 231 17.08 31.76 6.59
CA GLU A 231 15.98 32.67 6.90
C GLU A 231 16.01 33.95 6.06
N SER A 232 17.20 34.45 5.72
CA SER A 232 17.43 35.58 4.81
C SER A 232 16.81 35.33 3.43
N LYS A 233 17.08 34.16 2.84
CA LYS A 233 16.54 33.73 1.54
C LYS A 233 15.02 33.58 1.60
N ARG A 234 14.49 32.96 2.66
CA ARG A 234 13.03 32.80 2.84
C ARG A 234 12.31 34.14 2.96
N ARG A 235 12.89 35.11 3.66
CA ARG A 235 12.33 36.48 3.76
C ARG A 235 12.37 37.21 2.42
N LEU A 236 13.45 37.06 1.65
CA LEU A 236 13.56 37.64 0.30
C LEU A 236 12.48 37.08 -0.63
N GLU A 237 12.37 35.75 -0.70
CA GLU A 237 11.41 35.07 -1.56
C GLU A 237 9.96 35.36 -1.16
N SER A 238 9.67 35.49 0.14
CA SER A 238 8.34 35.87 0.63
C SER A 238 7.96 37.28 0.16
N LYS A 239 8.92 38.22 0.13
CA LYS A 239 8.71 39.57 -0.43
C LYS A 239 8.46 39.54 -1.93
N ILE A 240 9.25 38.77 -2.70
CA ILE A 240 9.05 38.65 -4.16
C ILE A 240 7.66 38.09 -4.46
N VAL A 241 7.24 37.05 -3.73
CA VAL A 241 5.89 36.48 -3.86
C VAL A 241 4.82 37.50 -3.49
N LEU A 242 5.01 38.26 -2.41
CA LEU A 242 4.07 39.29 -2.00
C LEU A 242 3.92 40.39 -3.07
N GLU A 243 5.04 40.91 -3.61
CA GLU A 243 5.03 41.90 -4.70
C GLU A 243 4.32 41.36 -5.95
N CYS A 244 4.51 40.08 -6.26
CA CYS A 244 3.76 39.41 -7.33
C CYS A 244 2.25 39.47 -7.02
N LEU A 245 1.81 38.99 -5.84
CA LEU A 245 0.39 38.98 -5.48
C LEU A 245 -0.23 40.39 -5.46
N GLU A 246 0.49 41.40 -4.98
CA GLU A 246 0.05 42.80 -4.98
C GLU A 246 -0.12 43.34 -6.40
N SER A 247 0.71 42.91 -7.37
CA SER A 247 0.60 43.36 -8.77
C SER A 247 -0.69 42.93 -9.47
N ILE A 248 -1.29 41.81 -9.05
CA ILE A 248 -2.63 41.37 -9.49
C ILE A 248 -3.75 41.88 -8.55
N GLY A 249 -3.38 42.62 -7.51
CA GLY A 249 -4.26 43.27 -6.55
C GLY A 249 -4.77 42.35 -5.43
N ILE A 250 -4.06 41.27 -5.14
CA ILE A 250 -4.26 40.49 -3.91
C ILE A 250 -3.47 41.17 -2.81
N ILE A 251 -4.19 41.74 -1.84
CA ILE A 251 -3.60 42.51 -0.72
C ILE A 251 -3.67 41.73 0.59
N LEU A 252 -2.90 42.18 1.59
CA LEU A 252 -2.91 41.59 2.93
C LEU A 252 -4.16 41.97 3.72
N ASP A 253 -4.67 41.01 4.49
CA ASP A 253 -5.80 41.19 5.44
C ASP A 253 -5.52 42.30 6.48
N SER A 254 -4.25 42.63 6.75
CA SER A 254 -3.87 43.71 7.67
C SER A 254 -3.82 45.10 7.03
N GLN A 255 -3.83 45.21 5.70
CA GLN A 255 -3.64 46.48 4.99
C GLN A 255 -4.96 47.22 4.71
N ASP A 256 -6.10 46.51 4.72
CA ASP A 256 -7.39 47.12 4.38
C ASP A 256 -8.51 46.66 5.31
N HIS A 257 -8.56 47.30 6.48
CA HIS A 257 -9.62 47.09 7.46
C HIS A 257 -11.01 47.43 6.91
N GLU A 258 -11.15 48.34 5.94
CA GLU A 258 -12.45 48.72 5.37
C GLU A 258 -13.02 47.64 4.44
N LEU A 259 -12.18 46.97 3.62
CA LEU A 259 -12.60 45.83 2.79
C LEU A 259 -13.10 44.61 3.59
N ILE A 260 -12.66 44.49 4.85
CA ILE A 260 -13.01 43.38 5.74
C ILE A 260 -14.21 43.72 6.62
N SER A 261 -14.36 45.00 6.98
CA SER A 261 -15.35 45.48 7.98
C SER A 261 -16.56 46.22 7.40
N ARG A 262 -16.50 46.77 6.17
CA ARG A 262 -17.57 47.62 5.60
C ARG A 262 -18.10 47.18 4.23
N GLY A 263 -17.33 46.45 3.43
CA GLY A 263 -17.84 45.83 2.20
C GLY A 263 -18.50 44.50 2.48
N SER A 264 -19.79 44.32 2.17
CA SER A 264 -20.44 43.04 2.40
C SER A 264 -19.71 41.96 1.59
N TRP A 265 -19.16 40.95 2.26
CA TRP A 265 -18.57 39.78 1.59
C TRP A 265 -19.59 39.07 0.67
N THR A 266 -20.88 39.40 0.84
CA THR A 266 -22.03 38.99 0.05
C THR A 266 -22.23 39.75 -1.27
N SER A 267 -21.54 40.87 -1.54
CA SER A 267 -21.66 41.61 -2.81
C SER A 267 -20.54 41.29 -3.80
N ARG A 268 -19.66 40.34 -3.47
CA ARG A 268 -18.53 39.96 -4.32
C ARG A 268 -18.97 39.03 -5.44
N ASN A 269 -18.28 39.12 -6.57
CA ASN A 269 -18.53 38.36 -7.80
C ASN A 269 -17.23 37.74 -8.32
N LEU A 270 -17.27 37.11 -9.51
CA LEU A 270 -16.08 36.49 -10.12
C LEU A 270 -14.94 37.48 -10.41
N SER A 271 -15.23 38.77 -10.62
CA SER A 271 -14.22 39.81 -10.81
C SER A 271 -13.62 40.34 -9.50
N SER A 272 -14.16 39.93 -8.35
CA SER A 272 -13.64 40.33 -7.05
C SER A 272 -12.31 39.63 -6.76
N LYS A 273 -11.44 40.27 -5.98
CA LYS A 273 -10.11 39.74 -5.65
C LYS A 273 -10.10 39.01 -4.30
N PRO A 274 -9.39 37.88 -4.16
CA PRO A 274 -9.16 37.26 -2.87
C PRO A 274 -8.24 38.14 -2.02
N ILE A 275 -8.28 37.93 -0.70
CA ILE A 275 -7.42 38.62 0.26
C ILE A 275 -6.41 37.62 0.83
N LEU A 276 -5.16 38.04 1.04
CA LEU A 276 -4.13 37.19 1.63
C LEU A 276 -4.19 37.24 3.17
N ASN A 277 -4.42 36.09 3.80
CA ASN A 277 -4.43 35.90 5.24
C ASN A 277 -2.99 35.78 5.79
N GLY A 278 -2.38 36.92 6.09
CA GLY A 278 -1.00 37.01 6.54
C GLY A 278 0.01 36.90 5.39
N ASN A 279 1.31 36.96 5.70
CA ASN A 279 2.36 36.91 4.67
C ASN A 279 2.50 35.50 4.05
N PRO A 280 3.02 35.39 2.81
CA PRO A 280 3.41 34.10 2.22
C PRO A 280 4.38 33.36 3.14
N ILE A 281 4.05 32.11 3.50
CA ILE A 281 4.86 31.30 4.40
C ILE A 281 5.78 30.43 3.55
N ILE A 282 7.09 30.66 3.66
CA ILE A 282 8.11 29.85 2.97
C ILE A 282 8.77 28.92 3.97
N ASP A 283 8.63 27.63 3.71
CA ASP A 283 9.23 26.57 4.51
C ASP A 283 10.71 26.37 4.18
N LYS A 284 11.41 25.68 5.09
CA LYS A 284 12.86 25.41 4.96
C LYS A 284 13.22 24.62 3.71
N ASN A 285 12.29 23.82 3.19
CA ASN A 285 12.44 23.03 1.97
C ASN A 285 12.18 23.84 0.69
N GLY A 286 11.89 25.14 0.77
CA GLY A 286 11.57 25.97 -0.39
C GLY A 286 10.14 25.80 -0.92
N SER A 287 9.21 25.24 -0.13
CA SER A 287 7.77 25.29 -0.44
C SER A 287 7.13 26.59 0.07
N CYS A 288 6.24 27.18 -0.72
CA CYS A 288 5.50 28.38 -0.40
C CYS A 288 4.03 28.07 -0.16
N HIS A 289 3.52 28.52 0.99
CA HIS A 289 2.11 28.41 1.38
C HIS A 289 1.44 29.78 1.33
N LEU A 290 0.36 29.85 0.55
CA LEU A 290 -0.50 31.02 0.40
C LEU A 290 -1.86 30.70 0.99
N ASN A 291 -2.33 31.55 1.92
CA ASN A 291 -3.64 31.40 2.54
C ASN A 291 -4.54 32.53 2.06
N LEU A 292 -5.49 32.21 1.18
CA LEU A 292 -6.39 33.19 0.57
C LEU A 292 -7.77 33.13 1.22
N ILE A 293 -8.32 34.28 1.53
CA ILE A 293 -9.70 34.46 1.98
C ILE A 293 -10.56 34.76 0.75
N ILE A 294 -11.60 33.97 0.58
CA ILE A 294 -12.55 34.10 -0.53
C ILE A 294 -13.97 34.31 -0.01
N PRO A 295 -14.81 35.07 -0.74
CA PRO A 295 -16.22 35.19 -0.42
C PRO A 295 -16.97 33.89 -0.72
N TYR A 296 -18.08 33.68 -0.01
CA TYR A 296 -19.16 32.86 -0.54
C TYR A 296 -19.82 33.59 -1.69
N LEU A 297 -19.89 32.94 -2.85
CA LEU A 297 -20.61 33.44 -4.02
C LEU A 297 -22.02 32.85 -4.04
N GLU A 298 -22.86 33.22 -5.00
CA GLU A 298 -24.28 32.78 -5.06
C GLU A 298 -24.47 31.26 -4.91
N ASP A 299 -23.51 30.45 -5.40
CA ASP A 299 -23.48 29.02 -5.20
C ASP A 299 -22.04 28.46 -5.13
N ASP A 300 -21.94 27.21 -4.71
CA ASP A 300 -20.69 26.45 -4.59
C ASP A 300 -19.98 26.28 -5.97
N SER A 301 -20.73 26.25 -7.07
CA SER A 301 -20.17 26.16 -8.43
C SER A 301 -19.40 27.43 -8.83
N LYS A 302 -19.98 28.60 -8.56
CA LYS A 302 -19.33 29.90 -8.75
C LYS A 302 -18.14 30.06 -7.82
N THR A 303 -18.22 29.63 -6.57
CA THR A 303 -17.06 29.61 -5.65
C THR A 303 -15.94 28.71 -6.19
N ARG A 304 -16.25 27.54 -6.76
CA ARG A 304 -15.27 26.68 -7.43
C ARG A 304 -14.64 27.37 -8.66
N ALA A 305 -15.45 28.02 -9.49
CA ALA A 305 -14.95 28.78 -10.64
C ALA A 305 -14.02 29.93 -10.21
N PHE A 306 -14.37 30.62 -9.12
CA PHE A 306 -13.54 31.67 -8.50
C PHE A 306 -12.18 31.13 -8.05
N ILE A 307 -12.18 30.02 -7.31
CA ILE A 307 -10.95 29.36 -6.84
C ILE A 307 -10.03 29.05 -8.02
N PHE A 308 -10.57 28.47 -9.08
CA PHE A 308 -9.78 28.08 -10.24
C PHE A 308 -9.28 29.25 -11.08
N LEU A 309 -10.10 30.28 -11.25
CA LEU A 309 -9.69 31.52 -11.92
C LEU A 309 -8.48 32.12 -11.20
N TRP A 310 -8.61 32.35 -9.90
CA TRP A 310 -7.54 32.98 -9.11
C TRP A 310 -6.33 32.09 -8.95
N THR A 311 -6.50 30.77 -8.86
CA THR A 311 -5.36 29.84 -8.90
C THR A 311 -4.57 29.98 -10.19
N LYS A 312 -5.27 30.06 -11.33
CA LYS A 312 -4.62 30.22 -12.63
C LYS A 312 -3.86 31.55 -12.69
N GLU A 313 -4.50 32.66 -12.34
CA GLU A 313 -3.86 33.99 -12.37
C GLU A 313 -2.63 34.06 -11.46
N ILE A 314 -2.73 33.52 -10.24
CA ILE A 314 -1.60 33.45 -9.30
C ILE A 314 -0.48 32.59 -9.89
N PHE A 315 -0.80 31.43 -10.46
CA PHE A 315 0.20 30.52 -11.03
C PHE A 315 0.84 31.06 -12.31
N GLU A 316 0.10 31.76 -13.17
CA GLU A 316 0.65 32.48 -14.33
C GLU A 316 1.71 33.47 -13.90
N LEU A 317 1.39 34.27 -12.89
CA LEU A 317 2.30 35.28 -12.39
C LEU A 317 3.53 34.65 -11.73
N LEU A 318 3.33 33.67 -10.85
CA LEU A 318 4.42 32.96 -10.18
C LEU A 318 5.31 32.22 -11.18
N ALA A 319 4.77 31.67 -12.27
CA ALA A 319 5.55 31.05 -13.34
C ALA A 319 6.49 32.05 -14.04
N SER A 320 6.00 33.28 -14.24
CA SER A 320 6.76 34.36 -14.90
C SER A 320 7.74 35.09 -13.96
N SER A 321 7.54 34.97 -12.65
CA SER A 321 8.38 35.59 -11.63
C SER A 321 9.79 34.97 -11.55
N LYS A 322 10.74 35.71 -10.96
CA LYS A 322 12.12 35.24 -10.70
C LYS A 322 12.27 34.42 -9.41
N THR A 323 11.18 34.00 -8.78
CA THR A 323 11.23 33.22 -7.52
C THR A 323 11.94 31.89 -7.73
N GLU A 324 12.74 31.47 -6.76
CA GLU A 324 13.37 30.16 -6.75
C GLU A 324 12.51 29.08 -6.08
N ILE A 325 11.28 29.39 -5.64
CA ILE A 325 10.39 28.45 -4.94
C ILE A 325 10.07 27.21 -5.78
N TYR A 326 10.06 26.04 -5.13
CA TYR A 326 9.89 24.76 -5.84
C TYR A 326 8.45 24.30 -5.89
N ASP A 327 7.74 24.48 -4.79
CA ASP A 327 6.38 24.02 -4.62
C ASP A 327 5.48 25.13 -4.09
N TYR A 328 4.28 25.20 -4.63
CA TYR A 328 3.26 26.14 -4.21
C TYR A 328 2.05 25.39 -3.66
N ALA A 329 1.59 25.83 -2.50
CA ALA A 329 0.36 25.38 -1.85
C ALA A 329 -0.55 26.58 -1.63
N VAL A 330 -1.65 26.65 -2.38
CA VAL A 330 -2.64 27.73 -2.29
C VAL A 330 -3.87 27.18 -1.58
N SER A 331 -4.04 27.60 -0.34
CA SER A 331 -5.17 27.26 0.52
C SER A 331 -6.23 28.35 0.44
N PHE A 332 -7.49 27.97 0.27
CA PHE A 332 -8.63 28.87 0.17
C PHE A 332 -9.51 28.70 1.39
N PHE A 333 -9.72 29.79 2.11
CA PHE A 333 -10.56 29.90 3.29
C PHE A 333 -11.80 30.73 2.94
N ARG A 334 -12.96 30.10 3.04
CA ARG A 334 -14.24 30.75 2.75
C ARG A 334 -14.66 31.59 3.97
N LYS A 335 -15.07 32.84 3.72
CA LYS A 335 -15.68 33.72 4.72
C LYS A 335 -17.13 34.00 4.32
N GLU A 336 -18.06 33.66 5.22
CA GLU A 336 -19.49 33.91 5.10
C GLU A 336 -19.93 34.84 6.22
N ASN A 337 -20.28 36.09 5.92
CA ASN A 337 -20.74 37.05 6.93
C ASN A 337 -19.78 37.13 8.14
N ASP A 338 -20.33 36.96 9.35
CA ASP A 338 -19.61 36.94 10.63
C ASP A 338 -19.15 35.53 11.05
N LEU A 339 -19.32 34.51 10.20
CA LEU A 339 -18.88 33.15 10.51
C LEU A 339 -17.35 33.03 10.45
N SER A 340 -16.84 32.06 11.20
CA SER A 340 -15.42 31.72 11.19
C SER A 340 -14.98 31.27 9.79
N ARG A 341 -13.73 31.57 9.46
CA ARG A 341 -13.12 31.19 8.18
C ARG A 341 -13.03 29.67 8.10
N THR A 342 -13.68 29.05 7.12
CA THR A 342 -13.64 27.60 6.92
C THR A 342 -12.68 27.24 5.78
N HIS A 343 -11.77 26.31 6.01
CA HIS A 343 -10.91 25.80 4.93
C HIS A 343 -11.76 25.08 3.88
N PHE A 344 -11.66 25.53 2.62
CA PHE A 344 -12.62 25.16 1.58
C PHE A 344 -11.97 24.47 0.38
N ALA A 345 -10.73 24.84 0.03
CA ALA A 345 -9.97 24.17 -1.00
C ALA A 345 -8.47 24.32 -0.78
N LEU A 346 -7.68 23.38 -1.31
CA LEU A 346 -6.22 23.44 -1.35
C LEU A 346 -5.76 22.99 -2.73
N ILE A 347 -4.92 23.80 -3.38
CA ILE A 347 -4.31 23.47 -4.65
C ILE A 347 -2.79 23.48 -4.50
N ARG A 348 -2.16 22.36 -4.86
CA ARG A 348 -0.72 22.13 -4.79
C ARG A 348 -0.17 21.83 -6.17
N ALA A 349 0.91 22.51 -6.52
CA ALA A 349 1.65 22.22 -7.74
C ALA A 349 3.11 22.61 -7.59
N ASN A 350 4.00 21.81 -8.18
CA ASN A 350 5.40 22.19 -8.29
C ASN A 350 5.60 23.21 -9.43
N ARG A 351 6.62 24.07 -9.31
CA ARG A 351 6.91 25.14 -10.26
C ARG A 351 7.09 24.63 -11.68
N LYS A 352 7.75 23.49 -11.87
CA LYS A 352 7.93 22.85 -13.19
C LYS A 352 6.59 22.47 -13.83
N THR A 353 5.66 21.93 -13.04
CA THR A 353 4.31 21.58 -13.48
C THR A 353 3.52 22.83 -13.78
N ILE A 354 3.61 23.87 -12.94
CA ILE A 354 2.98 25.16 -13.21
C ILE A 354 3.43 25.72 -14.56
N ILE A 355 4.74 25.86 -14.80
CA ILE A 355 5.28 26.36 -16.08
C ILE A 355 4.80 25.50 -17.26
N LYS A 356 4.84 24.17 -17.11
CA LYS A 356 4.36 23.24 -18.15
C LYS A 356 2.86 23.38 -18.43
N LEU A 357 2.06 23.60 -17.39
CA LEU A 357 0.61 23.82 -17.51
C LEU A 357 0.35 25.13 -18.24
N MET A 358 1.02 26.23 -17.86
CA MET A 358 0.86 27.54 -18.49
C MET A 358 1.20 27.52 -19.98
N ASN A 359 2.24 26.78 -20.37
CA ASN A 359 2.61 26.63 -21.78
C ASN A 359 1.63 25.77 -22.61
N LYS A 360 0.77 24.98 -21.97
CA LYS A 360 -0.12 24.01 -22.64
C LYS A 360 -1.60 24.39 -22.60
N SER A 361 -2.10 24.95 -21.51
CA SER A 361 -3.52 25.26 -21.35
C SER A 361 -3.84 26.65 -21.90
N LYS A 362 -4.68 26.72 -22.93
CA LYS A 362 -5.15 28.01 -23.48
C LYS A 362 -6.37 28.55 -22.71
N SER A 363 -7.14 27.68 -22.06
CA SER A 363 -8.32 28.06 -21.27
C SER A 363 -8.23 27.65 -19.80
N THR A 364 -8.99 28.32 -18.93
CA THR A 364 -9.09 27.98 -17.49
C THR A 364 -9.62 26.56 -17.28
N ASN A 365 -10.53 26.09 -18.13
CA ASN A 365 -11.08 24.74 -18.05
C ASN A 365 -10.04 23.64 -18.37
N GLU A 366 -9.16 23.89 -19.34
CA GLU A 366 -8.04 22.98 -19.63
C GLU A 366 -7.02 22.95 -18.49
N PHE A 367 -6.76 24.10 -17.88
CA PHE A 367 -5.90 24.19 -16.70
C PHE A 367 -6.45 23.36 -15.53
N ILE A 368 -7.75 23.50 -15.23
CA ILE A 368 -8.43 22.76 -14.15
C ILE A 368 -8.38 21.25 -14.34
N LYS A 369 -8.56 20.76 -15.58
CA LYS A 369 -8.52 19.32 -15.87
C LYS A 369 -7.13 18.71 -15.63
N ASN A 370 -6.08 19.50 -15.88
CA ASN A 370 -4.71 19.01 -15.87
C ASN A 370 -4.00 19.21 -14.52
N ILE A 371 -4.61 19.92 -13.56
CA ILE A 371 -4.08 20.08 -12.21
C ILE A 371 -4.39 18.84 -11.36
N THR A 372 -3.34 18.14 -10.89
CA THR A 372 -3.47 16.85 -10.20
C THR A 372 -3.54 16.98 -8.67
N GLY A 373 -2.85 17.97 -8.10
CA GLY A 373 -2.80 18.19 -6.65
C GLY A 373 -3.93 19.09 -6.15
N LYS A 374 -5.17 18.62 -6.14
CA LYS A 374 -6.32 19.38 -5.63
C LYS A 374 -7.03 18.65 -4.50
N TYR A 375 -7.37 19.41 -3.47
CA TYR A 375 -8.33 19.03 -2.43
C TYR A 375 -9.45 20.06 -2.47
N LEU A 376 -10.69 19.59 -2.58
CA LEU A 376 -11.90 20.42 -2.62
C LEU A 376 -12.84 19.90 -1.52
N ALA A 377 -13.52 20.80 -0.81
CA ALA A 377 -14.57 20.40 0.13
C ALA A 377 -15.65 19.56 -0.59
N GLU A 378 -16.27 18.62 0.12
CA GLU A 378 -17.23 17.65 -0.48
C GLU A 378 -18.38 18.34 -1.24
N SER A 379 -18.76 19.55 -0.82
CA SER A 379 -19.84 20.33 -1.43
C SER A 379 -19.54 20.83 -2.85
N ILE A 380 -18.25 20.99 -3.20
CA ILE A 380 -17.79 21.42 -4.53
C ILE A 380 -17.14 20.31 -5.36
N ASP A 381 -16.83 19.16 -4.74
CA ASP A 381 -16.22 18.00 -5.39
C ASP A 381 -17.24 17.13 -6.16
N LYS A 382 -18.54 17.19 -5.79
CA LYS A 382 -19.63 16.36 -6.33
C LYS A 382 -20.13 16.70 -7.75
N PHE A 383 -19.36 17.42 -8.57
CA PHE A 383 -19.76 17.83 -9.92
C PHE A 383 -18.70 17.54 -10.99
#